data_AF-A0A1V4PGL1-F1
#
_entry.id   AF-A0A1V4PGL1-F1
#
_cell.length_a   1.000
_cell.length_b   1.000
_cell.length_c   1.000
_cell.angle_alpha   90.00
_cell.angle_beta   90.00
_cell.angle_gamma   90.00
#
_symmetry.space_group_name_H-M   'P 1'
#
loop_
_entity.id
_entity.type
_entity.pdbx_description
1 polymer ?
#
loop_
_entity_poly.entity_id
_entity_poly.type
_entity_poly.pdbx_seq_one_letter_code
_entity_poly.pdbx_strand_id
1 'polypeptide(L)'
;MSKSEGIYMSVDYRITPKKKGSEPLPDAVKFLTVYYRSGSKALFAYTGDVAILPGGRAFGGWLKETLRDHAVEFNSSMKHLGRQLKQEIAPLRWSLVLNVLVIDGDQRYFAGFSNMKPRGFVTRSFDHKVEKLTKPFVFGNGAPARRVIADERAALLSEQLSVHPRDPREHMNLLAAVNRRVAKKASTVSPYCHVSFINADDRYAPKSEAFLEHGEVAPVDMPEIVMGFDLTDIKERLRRRSTDGR
;
A
#
# COMPACT_ATOMS: atom_id res chain seq x y z
N MET A 1 7.47 -4.15 -4.76
CA MET A 1 8.38 -4.69 -5.80
C MET A 1 8.13 -3.93 -7.09
N SER A 2 9.19 -3.52 -7.80
CA SER A 2 9.12 -2.72 -9.02
C SER A 2 10.02 -3.34 -10.07
N LYS A 3 9.46 -3.65 -11.25
CA LYS A 3 10.10 -4.46 -12.29
C LYS A 3 9.62 -4.05 -13.69
N SER A 4 10.20 -4.66 -14.72
CA SER A 4 9.95 -4.34 -16.14
C SER A 4 8.48 -4.41 -16.56
N GLU A 5 7.72 -5.35 -16.02
CA GLU A 5 6.32 -5.61 -16.34
C GLU A 5 5.37 -4.69 -15.55
N GLY A 6 5.82 -4.12 -14.44
CA GLY A 6 4.95 -3.34 -13.56
C GLY A 6 5.43 -3.27 -12.11
N ILE A 7 4.53 -2.81 -11.25
CA ILE A 7 4.74 -2.69 -9.80
C ILE A 7 3.79 -3.63 -9.06
N TYR A 8 4.31 -4.27 -8.02
CA TYR A 8 3.59 -5.17 -7.14
C TYR A 8 3.69 -4.68 -5.71
N MET A 9 2.61 -4.78 -4.95
CA MET A 9 2.57 -4.37 -3.55
C MET A 9 1.73 -5.35 -2.75
N SER A 10 2.27 -5.81 -1.63
CA SER A 10 1.57 -6.67 -0.67
C SER A 10 1.44 -5.92 0.65
N VAL A 11 0.24 -5.87 1.19
CA VAL A 11 -0.06 -5.30 2.51
C VAL A 11 -0.93 -6.26 3.31
N ASP A 12 -0.57 -6.53 4.55
CA ASP A 12 -1.45 -7.27 5.46
C ASP A 12 -2.60 -6.37 5.95
N TYR A 13 -3.60 -6.93 6.64
CA TYR A 13 -4.76 -6.16 7.13
C TYR A 13 -4.65 -5.72 8.60
N ARG A 14 -3.61 -6.13 9.33
CA ARG A 14 -3.54 -5.86 10.77
C ARG A 14 -2.95 -4.48 11.05
N ILE A 15 -3.58 -3.73 11.93
CA ILE A 15 -2.94 -2.62 12.65
C ILE A 15 -2.97 -2.92 14.14
N THR A 16 -1.80 -2.88 14.78
CA THR A 16 -1.68 -3.03 16.23
C THR A 16 -1.48 -1.65 16.84
N PRO A 17 -2.48 -1.09 17.55
CA PRO A 17 -2.32 0.21 18.19
C PRO A 17 -1.24 0.15 19.27
N LYS A 18 -0.48 1.23 19.43
CA LYS A 18 0.57 1.32 20.46
C LYS A 18 -0.01 1.44 21.89
N LYS A 19 -1.26 1.87 22.03
CA LYS A 19 -1.91 2.04 23.33
C LYS A 19 -2.12 0.67 23.97
N LYS A 20 -1.49 0.46 25.14
CA LYS A 20 -1.61 -0.77 25.91
C LYS A 20 -3.09 -1.06 26.20
N GLY A 21 -3.56 -2.26 25.85
CA GLY A 21 -4.95 -2.69 26.03
C GLY A 21 -5.88 -2.38 24.86
N SER A 22 -5.42 -1.72 23.79
CA SER A 22 -6.19 -1.60 22.56
C SER A 22 -6.08 -2.87 21.73
N GLU A 23 -7.23 -3.36 21.25
CA GLU A 23 -7.28 -4.52 20.37
C GLU A 23 -6.67 -4.19 18.99
N PRO A 24 -5.99 -5.15 18.35
CA PRO A 24 -5.62 -5.01 16.95
C PRO A 24 -6.85 -4.80 16.08
N LEU A 25 -6.73 -3.94 15.08
CA LEU A 25 -7.73 -3.83 14.01
C LEU A 25 -7.36 -4.88 12.96
N PRO A 26 -8.12 -5.98 12.81
CA PRO A 26 -7.74 -7.10 11.94
C PRO A 26 -7.94 -6.81 10.45
N ASP A 27 -8.77 -5.82 10.13
CA ASP A 27 -9.40 -5.60 8.82
C ASP A 27 -9.09 -4.21 8.23
N ALA A 28 -7.93 -3.65 8.54
CA ALA A 28 -7.54 -2.31 8.10
C ALA A 28 -7.00 -2.30 6.66
N VAL A 29 -7.66 -1.56 5.79
CA VAL A 29 -7.19 -1.31 4.42
C VAL A 29 -6.02 -0.32 4.45
N LYS A 30 -4.80 -0.82 4.19
CA LYS A 30 -3.55 -0.04 4.27
C LYS A 30 -2.95 0.34 2.93
N PHE A 31 -3.75 0.31 1.87
CA PHE A 31 -3.32 0.64 0.52
C PHE A 31 -4.29 1.55 -0.20
N LEU A 32 -3.83 2.18 -1.28
CA LEU A 32 -4.64 2.92 -2.22
C LEU A 32 -4.00 2.84 -3.60
N THR A 33 -4.81 2.56 -4.62
CA THR A 33 -4.38 2.64 -6.02
C THR A 33 -4.84 3.97 -6.61
N VAL A 34 -3.93 4.67 -7.31
CA VAL A 34 -4.25 5.93 -7.99
C VAL A 34 -3.79 5.88 -9.43
N TYR A 35 -4.72 6.12 -10.35
CA TYR A 35 -4.46 6.35 -11.77
C TYR A 35 -4.64 7.85 -12.05
N TYR A 36 -3.56 8.51 -12.45
CA TYR A 36 -3.54 9.95 -12.71
C TYR A 36 -3.98 10.28 -14.14
N ARG A 37 -4.54 11.48 -14.34
CA ARG A 37 -4.88 11.98 -15.69
C ARG A 37 -3.66 12.13 -16.59
N SER A 38 -2.49 12.39 -16.00
CA SER A 38 -1.20 12.42 -16.70
C SER A 38 -0.77 11.06 -17.28
N GLY A 39 -1.46 9.97 -16.94
CA GLY A 39 -1.08 8.61 -17.30
C GLY A 39 -0.19 7.91 -16.27
N SER A 40 0.32 8.65 -15.29
CA SER A 40 1.07 8.06 -14.17
C SER A 40 0.16 7.14 -13.34
N LYS A 41 0.72 6.07 -12.78
CA LYS A 41 0.00 5.10 -11.93
C LYS A 41 0.78 4.92 -10.64
N ALA A 42 0.09 4.88 -9.50
CA ALA A 42 0.74 4.77 -8.20
C ALA A 42 0.04 3.78 -7.26
N LEU A 43 0.86 3.06 -6.50
CA LEU A 43 0.45 2.21 -5.39
C LEU A 43 0.94 2.83 -4.09
N PHE A 44 0.00 3.22 -3.23
CA PHE A 44 0.26 3.74 -1.89
C PHE A 44 0.10 2.63 -0.87
N ALA A 45 1.02 2.55 0.09
CA ALA A 45 0.85 1.73 1.28
C ALA A 45 1.42 2.43 2.51
N TYR A 46 0.79 2.23 3.67
CA TYR A 46 1.24 2.85 4.91
C TYR A 46 1.41 1.87 6.07
N THR A 47 2.28 2.25 6.99
CA THR A 47 2.51 1.57 8.27
C THR A 47 2.74 2.62 9.36
N GLY A 48 2.56 2.23 10.61
CA GLY A 48 2.79 3.07 11.78
C GLY A 48 1.63 2.97 12.76
N ASP A 49 1.56 3.93 13.67
CA ASP A 49 0.51 4.01 14.68
C ASP A 49 -0.80 4.59 14.12
N VAL A 50 -0.77 5.15 12.91
CA VAL A 50 -1.93 5.81 12.28
C VAL A 50 -2.86 4.76 11.66
N ALA A 51 -3.94 4.45 12.38
CA ALA A 51 -5.04 3.61 11.90
C ALA A 51 -6.34 4.40 11.77
N ILE A 52 -6.71 5.03 12.88
CA ILE A 52 -7.96 5.76 13.07
C ILE A 52 -7.58 7.15 13.59
N LEU A 53 -7.94 8.19 12.85
CA LEU A 53 -7.74 9.59 13.19
C LEU A 53 -8.71 10.04 14.29
N PRO A 54 -8.43 11.17 14.98
CA PRO A 54 -9.41 11.79 15.86
C PRO A 54 -10.77 11.96 15.15
N GLY A 55 -11.85 11.60 15.83
CA GLY A 55 -13.19 11.55 15.24
C GLY A 55 -13.56 10.22 14.58
N GLY A 56 -12.73 9.18 14.68
CA GLY A 56 -13.08 7.82 14.25
C GLY A 56 -12.85 7.52 12.77
N ARG A 57 -12.29 8.47 12.02
CA ARG A 57 -12.04 8.32 10.58
C ARG A 57 -10.83 7.41 10.32
N ALA A 58 -11.00 6.37 9.49
CA ALA A 58 -9.88 5.53 9.07
C ALA A 58 -8.88 6.31 8.20
N PHE A 59 -7.57 6.08 8.41
CA PHE A 59 -6.53 6.78 7.65
C PHE A 59 -6.57 6.48 6.16
N GLY A 60 -6.91 5.25 5.76
CA GLY A 60 -7.12 4.90 4.35
C GLY A 60 -8.22 5.77 3.70
N GLY A 61 -9.33 5.98 4.41
CA GLY A 61 -10.40 6.89 3.98
C GLY A 61 -9.93 8.34 3.89
N TRP A 62 -9.16 8.80 4.89
CA TRP A 62 -8.51 10.11 4.85
C TRP A 62 -7.61 10.30 3.63
N LEU A 63 -6.69 9.36 3.40
CA LEU A 63 -5.76 9.40 2.28
C LEU A 63 -6.49 9.45 0.94
N LYS A 64 -7.57 8.66 0.80
CA LYS A 64 -8.40 8.62 -0.39
C LYS A 64 -9.08 9.96 -0.66
N GLU A 65 -9.75 10.54 0.33
CA GLU A 65 -10.41 11.84 0.20
C GLU A 65 -9.42 12.97 -0.08
N THR A 66 -8.25 12.98 0.58
CA THR A 66 -7.17 13.95 0.33
C THR A 66 -6.70 13.92 -1.12
N LEU A 67 -6.65 12.74 -1.74
CA LEU A 67 -6.13 12.56 -3.10
C LEU A 67 -7.20 12.64 -4.19
N ARG A 68 -8.50 12.47 -3.85
CA ARG A 68 -9.63 12.45 -4.81
C ARG A 68 -9.57 13.65 -5.76
N ASP A 69 -9.53 14.87 -5.26
CA ASP A 69 -9.56 16.07 -6.13
C ASP A 69 -8.19 16.51 -6.66
N HIS A 70 -7.13 15.79 -6.29
CA HIS A 70 -5.75 16.15 -6.63
C HIS A 70 -5.07 15.16 -7.57
N ALA A 71 -5.79 14.15 -8.08
CA ALA A 71 -5.25 13.11 -8.96
C ALA A 71 -5.15 13.54 -10.45
N VAL A 72 -4.67 14.77 -10.69
CA VAL A 72 -4.36 15.27 -12.04
C VAL A 72 -2.92 14.88 -12.42
N GLU A 73 -1.95 15.23 -11.57
CA GLU A 73 -0.53 14.93 -11.74
C GLU A 73 0.10 14.46 -10.44
N PHE A 74 0.91 13.41 -10.50
CA PHE A 74 1.54 12.79 -9.33
C PHE A 74 2.28 13.80 -8.43
N ASN A 75 3.14 14.63 -9.01
CA ASN A 75 3.95 15.59 -8.25
C ASN A 75 3.10 16.64 -7.53
N SER A 76 2.02 17.11 -8.17
CA SER A 76 1.08 18.05 -7.56
C SER A 76 0.35 17.40 -6.37
N SER A 77 -0.09 16.16 -6.53
CA SER A 77 -0.72 15.40 -5.45
C SER A 77 0.22 15.16 -4.28
N MET A 78 1.51 14.86 -4.52
CA MET A 78 2.47 14.66 -3.43
C MET A 78 2.73 15.96 -2.67
N LYS A 79 2.82 17.10 -3.36
CA LYS A 79 2.90 18.41 -2.70
C LYS A 79 1.66 18.69 -1.86
N HIS A 80 0.47 18.39 -2.37
CA HIS A 80 -0.78 18.55 -1.62
C HIS A 80 -0.81 17.64 -0.38
N LEU A 81 -0.56 16.34 -0.56
CA LEU A 81 -0.53 15.35 0.51
C LEU A 81 0.47 15.71 1.61
N GLY A 82 1.66 16.18 1.24
CA GLY A 82 2.66 16.65 2.21
C GLY A 82 2.17 17.82 3.06
N ARG A 83 1.37 18.75 2.50
CA ARG A 83 0.74 19.84 3.27
C ARG A 83 -0.31 19.29 4.24
N GLN A 84 -1.18 18.40 3.78
CA GLN A 84 -2.24 17.81 4.62
C GLN A 84 -1.64 16.96 5.75
N LEU A 85 -0.60 16.16 5.48
CA LEU A 85 0.13 15.41 6.51
C LEU A 85 0.71 16.34 7.58
N LYS A 86 1.27 17.49 7.19
CA LYS A 86 1.82 18.49 8.13
C LYS A 86 0.72 19.16 8.96
N GLN A 87 -0.45 19.40 8.38
CA GLN A 87 -1.55 20.11 9.04
C GLN A 87 -2.35 19.20 9.98
N GLU A 88 -2.70 18.00 9.53
CA GLU A 88 -3.65 17.13 10.23
C GLU A 88 -2.97 16.03 11.04
N ILE A 89 -1.88 15.45 10.54
CA ILE A 89 -1.27 14.25 11.14
C ILE A 89 -0.09 14.60 12.03
N ALA A 90 0.78 15.52 11.61
CA ALA A 90 1.97 15.89 12.36
C ALA A 90 1.69 16.39 13.80
N PRO A 91 0.59 17.14 14.09
CA PRO A 91 0.25 17.53 15.46
C PRO A 91 0.02 16.34 16.40
N LEU A 92 -0.46 15.22 15.88
CA LEU A 92 -0.78 14.01 16.64
C LEU A 92 0.47 13.28 17.16
N ARG A 93 1.64 13.53 16.54
CA ARG A 93 2.91 12.83 16.84
C ARG A 93 2.79 11.30 16.77
N TRP A 94 1.92 10.79 15.91
CA TRP A 94 1.82 9.37 15.61
C TRP A 94 2.84 8.98 14.55
N SER A 95 3.47 7.83 14.71
CA SER A 95 4.41 7.34 13.70
C SER A 95 3.68 6.99 12.41
N LEU A 96 4.18 7.46 11.28
CA LEU A 96 3.64 7.15 9.96
C LEU A 96 4.79 7.03 8.96
N VAL A 97 4.77 5.94 8.20
CA VAL A 97 5.57 5.77 6.99
C VAL A 97 4.61 5.43 5.86
N LEU A 98 4.47 6.36 4.92
CA LEU A 98 3.72 6.20 3.69
C LEU A 98 4.70 5.95 2.55
N ASN A 99 4.57 4.81 1.89
CA ASN A 99 5.38 4.41 0.74
C ASN A 99 4.54 4.48 -0.53
N VAL A 100 5.17 4.89 -1.62
CA VAL A 100 4.52 5.03 -2.92
C VAL A 100 5.42 4.43 -3.99
N LEU A 101 4.90 3.46 -4.73
CA LEU A 101 5.53 2.99 -5.97
C LEU A 101 4.81 3.65 -7.14
N VAL A 102 5.56 4.20 -8.09
CA VAL A 102 5.02 4.98 -9.20
C VAL A 102 5.56 4.44 -10.52
N ILE A 103 4.68 4.34 -11.51
CA ILE A 103 4.99 4.21 -12.93
C ILE A 103 4.58 5.53 -13.60
N ASP A 104 5.49 6.13 -14.36
CA ASP A 104 5.26 7.37 -15.09
C ASP A 104 5.93 7.27 -16.47
N GLY A 105 5.13 6.86 -17.47
CA GLY A 105 5.66 6.33 -18.73
C GLY A 105 6.62 5.16 -18.48
N ASP A 106 7.82 5.23 -19.07
CA ASP A 106 8.88 4.23 -18.88
C ASP A 106 9.64 4.38 -17.55
N GLN A 107 9.37 5.45 -16.80
CA GLN A 107 10.10 5.76 -15.57
C GLN A 107 9.39 5.14 -14.36
N ARG A 108 10.20 4.76 -13.37
CA ARG A 108 9.71 4.22 -12.10
C ARG A 108 10.31 4.97 -10.93
N TYR A 109 9.50 5.16 -9.89
CA TYR A 109 9.92 5.87 -8.70
C TYR A 109 9.50 5.13 -7.43
N PHE A 110 10.34 5.24 -6.41
CA PHE A 110 9.97 4.99 -5.03
C PHE A 110 9.89 6.33 -4.31
N ALA A 111 8.71 6.68 -3.85
CA ALA A 111 8.44 7.92 -3.13
C ALA A 111 7.79 7.64 -1.78
N GLY A 112 7.67 8.66 -0.94
CA GLY A 112 6.98 8.51 0.33
C GLY A 112 7.20 9.63 1.31
N PHE A 113 6.45 9.55 2.40
CA PHE A 113 6.52 10.46 3.54
C PHE A 113 6.80 9.66 4.81
N SER A 114 7.71 10.14 5.64
CA SER A 114 7.96 9.56 6.97
C SER A 114 8.18 10.66 7.99
N ASN A 115 7.54 10.55 9.16
CA ASN A 115 7.89 11.34 10.34
C ASN A 115 8.68 10.52 11.38
N MET A 116 9.11 9.32 11.02
CA MET A 116 9.99 8.48 11.84
C MET A 116 11.45 8.78 11.53
N LYS A 117 12.21 9.14 12.56
CA LYS A 117 13.66 9.36 12.50
C LYS A 117 14.43 8.09 12.92
N PRO A 118 15.74 8.01 12.61
CA PRO A 118 16.60 6.97 13.17
C PRO A 118 16.43 6.86 14.69
N ARG A 119 16.48 5.65 15.23
CA ARG A 119 16.18 5.32 16.65
C ARG A 119 14.70 5.39 17.06
N GLY A 120 13.78 5.64 16.12
CA GLY A 120 12.34 5.51 16.34
C GLY A 120 11.65 6.74 16.93
N PHE A 121 12.33 7.89 16.95
CA PHE A 121 11.71 9.16 17.34
C PHE A 121 10.71 9.63 16.28
N VAL A 122 9.56 10.13 16.73
CA VAL A 122 8.50 10.67 15.86
C VAL A 122 8.56 12.20 15.87
N THR A 123 8.67 12.81 14.70
CA THR A 123 8.74 14.27 14.54
C THR A 123 7.40 14.88 14.14
N ARG A 124 7.27 16.20 14.35
CA ARG A 124 6.16 17.01 13.82
C ARG A 124 6.39 17.49 12.37
N SER A 125 7.33 16.86 11.69
CA SER A 125 7.63 17.09 10.29
C SER A 125 7.71 15.76 9.58
N PHE A 126 7.31 15.76 8.30
CA PHE A 126 7.45 14.64 7.40
C PHE A 126 8.59 14.91 6.43
N ASP A 127 9.52 13.97 6.33
CA ASP A 127 10.50 13.97 5.26
C ASP A 127 9.82 13.38 4.02
N HIS A 128 9.91 14.09 2.89
CA HIS A 128 9.48 13.60 1.59
C HIS A 128 10.70 13.04 0.86
N LYS A 129 10.65 11.76 0.48
CA LYS A 129 11.68 11.13 -0.34
C LYS A 129 11.09 10.78 -1.69
N VAL A 130 11.85 11.06 -2.76
CA VAL A 130 11.57 10.58 -4.11
C VAL A 130 12.89 10.05 -4.68
N GLU A 131 12.87 8.80 -5.12
CA GLU A 131 14.03 8.11 -5.68
C GLU A 131 13.62 7.50 -7.03
N LYS A 132 14.35 7.88 -8.07
CA LYS A 132 14.21 7.27 -9.39
C LYS A 132 14.81 5.87 -9.38
N LEU A 133 14.04 4.89 -9.80
CA LEU A 133 14.44 3.49 -9.85
C LEU A 133 15.03 3.17 -11.22
N THR A 134 16.34 2.98 -11.29
CA THR A 134 17.06 2.63 -12.54
C THR A 134 17.24 1.12 -12.73
N LYS A 135 16.96 0.34 -11.70
CA LYS A 135 17.03 -1.12 -11.68
C LYS A 135 15.82 -1.69 -10.95
N PRO A 136 15.47 -2.98 -11.17
CA PRO A 136 14.45 -3.64 -10.38
C PRO A 136 14.68 -3.45 -8.88
N PHE A 137 13.58 -3.28 -8.15
CA PHE A 137 13.63 -2.83 -6.77
C PHE A 137 12.64 -3.59 -5.90
N VAL A 138 13.13 -4.08 -4.76
CA VAL A 138 12.30 -4.64 -3.69
C VAL A 138 12.50 -3.83 -2.43
N PHE A 139 11.41 -3.62 -1.72
CA PHE A 139 11.41 -2.91 -0.46
C PHE A 139 10.33 -3.49 0.44
N GLY A 140 10.63 -3.57 1.73
CA GLY A 140 9.71 -3.98 2.77
C GLY A 140 9.76 -2.99 3.92
N ASN A 141 8.59 -2.66 4.46
CA ASN A 141 8.45 -1.71 5.56
C ASN A 141 7.59 -2.26 6.71
N GLY A 142 7.80 -1.73 7.92
CA GLY A 142 7.18 -2.22 9.15
C GLY A 142 8.15 -3.00 10.03
N ALA A 143 7.86 -3.10 11.34
CA ALA A 143 8.71 -3.81 12.30
C ALA A 143 9.03 -5.27 11.87
N PRO A 144 8.09 -6.01 11.25
CA PRO A 144 8.33 -7.38 10.76
C PRO A 144 9.07 -7.45 9.41
N ALA A 145 9.07 -6.38 8.61
CA ALA A 145 9.81 -6.36 7.34
C ALA A 145 11.33 -6.43 7.55
N ARG A 146 11.83 -5.96 8.70
CA ARG A 146 13.23 -6.20 9.11
C ARG A 146 13.57 -7.69 9.19
N ARG A 147 12.60 -8.54 9.52
CA ARG A 147 12.77 -10.01 9.57
C ARG A 147 12.77 -10.64 8.17
N VAL A 148 12.03 -10.08 7.21
CA VAL A 148 12.11 -10.51 5.78
C VAL A 148 13.50 -10.28 5.22
N ILE A 149 14.12 -9.16 5.59
CA ILE A 149 15.48 -8.81 5.18
C ILE A 149 16.52 -9.69 5.88
N ALA A 150 16.31 -10.02 7.16
CA ALA A 150 17.22 -10.87 7.93
C ALA A 150 17.17 -12.36 7.55
N ASP A 151 16.02 -12.90 7.14
CA ASP A 151 15.82 -14.34 6.92
C ASP A 151 16.14 -14.82 5.47
N GLU A 152 17.10 -14.21 4.78
CA GLU A 152 17.47 -14.52 3.38
C GLU A 152 16.32 -14.38 2.35
N ARG A 153 15.13 -13.91 2.77
CA ARG A 153 13.97 -13.76 1.88
C ARG A 153 14.07 -12.51 1.02
N ALA A 154 14.84 -11.53 1.45
CA ALA A 154 15.29 -10.47 0.57
C ALA A 154 16.09 -11.02 -0.62
N ALA A 155 16.90 -12.08 -0.44
CA ALA A 155 17.63 -12.71 -1.54
C ALA A 155 16.67 -13.39 -2.52
N LEU A 156 15.73 -14.22 -2.02
CA LEU A 156 14.69 -14.83 -2.86
C LEU A 156 13.89 -13.78 -3.64
N LEU A 157 13.41 -12.72 -2.97
CA LEU A 157 12.67 -11.66 -3.65
C LEU A 157 13.55 -10.91 -4.66
N SER A 158 14.84 -10.74 -4.36
CA SER A 158 15.80 -10.10 -5.26
C SER A 158 16.09 -10.94 -6.49
N GLU A 159 16.21 -12.26 -6.35
CA GLU A 159 16.35 -13.19 -7.49
C GLU A 159 15.12 -13.11 -8.40
N GLN A 160 13.93 -13.02 -7.80
CA GLN A 160 12.68 -12.91 -8.54
C GLN A 160 12.50 -11.55 -9.23
N LEU A 161 13.38 -10.57 -8.97
CA LEU A 161 13.38 -9.28 -9.68
C LEU A 161 13.86 -9.39 -11.14
N SER A 162 14.59 -10.44 -11.52
CA SER A 162 15.05 -10.66 -12.90
C SER A 162 14.15 -11.60 -13.71
N VAL A 163 13.28 -12.35 -13.04
CA VAL A 163 12.37 -13.32 -13.69
C VAL A 163 11.16 -12.60 -14.29
N HIS A 164 10.83 -12.82 -15.56
CA HIS A 164 9.58 -12.32 -16.13
C HIS A 164 8.48 -13.37 -15.94
N PRO A 165 7.37 -13.08 -15.21
CA PRO A 165 6.35 -14.09 -14.96
C PRO A 165 5.50 -14.31 -16.21
N ARG A 166 4.95 -15.52 -16.39
CA ARG A 166 3.97 -15.76 -17.47
C ARG A 166 2.64 -15.11 -17.15
N ASP A 167 2.26 -15.14 -15.88
CA ASP A 167 1.12 -14.44 -15.31
C ASP A 167 1.59 -13.61 -14.08
N PRO A 168 1.31 -12.30 -14.00
CA PRO A 168 1.58 -11.49 -12.81
C PRO A 168 1.12 -12.13 -11.49
N ARG A 169 0.08 -12.96 -11.52
CA ARG A 169 -0.42 -13.70 -10.36
C ARG A 169 0.63 -14.61 -9.73
N GLU A 170 1.60 -15.13 -10.48
CA GLU A 170 2.71 -15.94 -9.95
C GLU A 170 3.53 -15.14 -8.92
N HIS A 171 3.88 -13.90 -9.25
CA HIS A 171 4.57 -13.01 -8.32
C HIS A 171 3.67 -12.50 -7.20
N MET A 172 2.37 -12.33 -7.46
CA MET A 172 1.42 -12.00 -6.39
C MET A 172 1.33 -13.12 -5.35
N ASN A 173 1.26 -14.38 -5.80
CA ASN A 173 1.31 -15.57 -4.94
C ASN A 173 2.59 -15.64 -4.13
N LEU A 174 3.74 -15.32 -4.74
CA LEU A 174 5.03 -15.25 -4.04
C LEU A 174 4.98 -14.22 -2.90
N LEU A 175 4.50 -13.00 -3.17
CA LEU A 175 4.40 -11.96 -2.14
C LEU A 175 3.45 -12.38 -1.00
N ALA A 176 2.30 -12.98 -1.32
CA ALA A 176 1.37 -13.51 -0.34
C ALA A 176 1.99 -14.63 0.51
N ALA A 177 2.76 -15.53 -0.12
CA ALA A 177 3.48 -16.60 0.58
C ALA A 177 4.56 -16.04 1.53
N VAL A 178 5.27 -14.99 1.11
CA VAL A 178 6.22 -14.27 1.98
C VAL A 178 5.48 -13.65 3.17
N ASN A 179 4.36 -12.96 2.95
CA ASN A 179 3.55 -12.37 4.02
C ASN A 179 3.13 -13.43 5.07
N ARG A 180 2.55 -14.55 4.62
CA ARG A 180 2.14 -15.65 5.51
C ARG A 180 3.28 -16.16 6.37
N ARG A 181 4.46 -16.34 5.79
CA ARG A 181 5.65 -16.79 6.54
C ARG A 181 6.09 -15.78 7.59
N VAL A 182 6.00 -14.48 7.30
CA VAL A 182 6.28 -13.42 8.28
C VAL A 182 5.26 -13.47 9.42
N ALA A 183 3.97 -13.59 9.10
CA ALA A 183 2.90 -13.64 10.10
C ALA A 183 3.03 -14.83 11.06
N LYS A 184 3.49 -16.00 10.59
CA LYS A 184 3.80 -17.15 11.46
C LYS A 184 4.83 -16.84 12.56
N LYS A 185 5.67 -15.82 12.35
CA LYS A 185 6.72 -15.39 13.30
C LYS A 185 6.39 -14.09 14.02
N ALA A 186 5.43 -13.30 13.53
CA ALA A 186 5.15 -11.95 14.00
C ALA A 186 3.64 -11.74 14.16
N SER A 187 3.19 -11.70 15.42
CA SER A 187 1.79 -11.47 15.78
C SER A 187 1.25 -10.08 15.41
N THR A 188 2.10 -9.15 14.97
CA THR A 188 1.69 -7.83 14.47
C THR A 188 1.35 -7.82 12.98
N VAL A 189 1.53 -8.94 12.27
CA VAL A 189 1.19 -9.09 10.85
C VAL A 189 0.01 -10.03 10.72
N SER A 190 -0.98 -9.66 9.91
CA SER A 190 -2.00 -10.62 9.51
C SER A 190 -1.40 -11.68 8.56
N PRO A 191 -1.67 -12.98 8.74
CA PRO A 191 -1.32 -13.99 7.73
C PRO A 191 -1.98 -13.71 6.37
N TYR A 192 -3.02 -12.89 6.36
CA TYR A 192 -3.77 -12.49 5.18
C TYR A 192 -3.29 -11.15 4.68
N CYS A 193 -3.31 -11.00 3.36
CA CYS A 193 -2.85 -9.79 2.73
C CYS A 193 -3.65 -9.49 1.46
N HIS A 194 -3.64 -8.22 1.11
CA HIS A 194 -3.99 -7.76 -0.21
C HIS A 194 -2.72 -7.67 -1.06
N VAL A 195 -2.79 -8.13 -2.30
CA VAL A 195 -1.72 -7.90 -3.28
C VAL A 195 -2.29 -7.20 -4.50
N SER A 196 -1.66 -6.08 -4.86
CA SER A 196 -1.98 -5.32 -6.07
C SER A 196 -0.83 -5.38 -7.06
N PHE A 197 -1.17 -5.50 -8.33
CA PHE A 197 -0.28 -5.40 -9.49
C PHE A 197 -0.82 -4.30 -10.41
N ILE A 198 0.04 -3.35 -10.75
CA ILE A 198 -0.19 -2.38 -11.81
C ILE A 198 0.82 -2.61 -12.92
N ASN A 199 0.30 -2.79 -14.13
CA ASN A 199 1.06 -3.00 -15.35
C ASN A 199 1.78 -1.73 -15.82
N ALA A 200 3.00 -1.90 -16.32
CA ALA A 200 3.74 -0.84 -17.00
C ALA A 200 3.28 -0.63 -18.44
N ASP A 201 2.78 -1.68 -19.09
CA ASP A 201 2.34 -1.69 -20.49
C ASP A 201 1.11 -2.59 -20.69
N ASP A 202 0.57 -2.65 -21.90
CA ASP A 202 -0.69 -3.34 -22.20
C ASP A 202 -0.58 -4.87 -22.31
N ARG A 203 0.60 -5.46 -22.07
CA ARG A 203 0.75 -6.94 -22.09
C ARG A 203 -0.02 -7.62 -20.97
N TYR A 204 -0.26 -6.91 -19.87
CA TYR A 204 -0.98 -7.42 -18.72
C TYR A 204 -2.05 -6.43 -18.25
N ALA A 205 -3.22 -6.95 -17.88
CA ALA A 205 -4.19 -6.16 -17.14
C ALA A 205 -3.73 -5.94 -15.68
N PRO A 206 -4.05 -4.80 -15.05
CA PRO A 206 -3.85 -4.63 -13.62
C PRO A 206 -4.67 -5.66 -12.84
N LYS A 207 -4.14 -6.15 -11.73
CA LYS A 207 -4.78 -7.17 -10.88
C LYS A 207 -4.72 -6.75 -9.42
N SER A 208 -5.77 -7.05 -8.67
CA SER A 208 -5.91 -6.65 -7.27
C SER A 208 -6.71 -7.74 -6.55
N GLU A 209 -6.08 -8.45 -5.61
CA GLU A 209 -6.65 -9.68 -5.03
C GLU A 209 -6.32 -9.79 -3.53
N ALA A 210 -7.30 -10.23 -2.75
CA ALA A 210 -7.10 -10.64 -1.36
C ALA A 210 -6.68 -12.11 -1.30
N PHE A 211 -5.60 -12.40 -0.58
CA PHE A 211 -5.06 -13.75 -0.40
C PHE A 211 -5.40 -14.28 1.00
N LEU A 212 -6.50 -15.02 1.08
CA LEU A 212 -7.12 -15.56 2.30
C LEU A 212 -6.92 -17.09 2.44
N GLU A 213 -7.21 -17.66 3.60
CA GLU A 213 -7.44 -19.12 3.75
C GLU A 213 -8.94 -19.44 3.91
N HIS A 214 -9.26 -20.73 4.03
CA HIS A 214 -10.63 -21.22 4.04
C HIS A 214 -11.43 -20.72 5.26
N GLY A 215 -12.59 -20.10 5.03
CA GLY A 215 -13.50 -19.63 6.08
C GLY A 215 -13.31 -18.18 6.51
N GLU A 216 -12.43 -17.43 5.85
CA GLU A 216 -12.13 -16.05 6.20
C GLU A 216 -12.81 -15.03 5.28
N VAL A 217 -13.00 -13.83 5.80
CA VAL A 217 -13.58 -12.71 5.07
C VAL A 217 -12.57 -11.56 5.07
N ALA A 218 -12.13 -11.14 3.88
CA ALA A 218 -11.34 -9.92 3.72
C ALA A 218 -12.24 -8.69 3.79
N PRO A 219 -11.68 -7.52 4.16
CA PRO A 219 -12.30 -6.24 3.81
C PRO A 219 -12.60 -6.21 2.31
N VAL A 220 -13.85 -5.91 1.97
CA VAL A 220 -14.33 -5.85 0.57
C VAL A 220 -13.80 -4.62 -0.16
N ASP A 221 -13.30 -3.64 0.58
CA ASP A 221 -12.84 -2.36 0.07
C ASP A 221 -11.49 -2.50 -0.66
N MET A 222 -11.52 -2.18 -1.96
CA MET A 222 -10.36 -2.07 -2.84
C MET A 222 -10.27 -0.62 -3.30
N PRO A 223 -9.68 0.27 -2.48
CA PRO A 223 -9.75 1.70 -2.73
C PRO A 223 -8.95 2.05 -3.98
N GLU A 224 -9.64 2.70 -4.91
CA GLU A 224 -9.09 3.08 -6.21
C GLU A 224 -9.59 4.47 -6.62
N ILE A 225 -8.65 5.35 -6.98
CA ILE A 225 -8.93 6.64 -7.58
C ILE A 225 -8.50 6.60 -9.04
N VAL A 226 -9.42 6.90 -9.95
CA VAL A 226 -9.16 7.02 -11.39
C VAL A 226 -9.45 8.43 -11.83
N MET A 227 -8.42 9.16 -12.26
CA MET A 227 -8.54 10.53 -12.78
C MET A 227 -9.24 11.51 -11.81
N GLY A 228 -9.11 11.22 -10.51
CA GLY A 228 -9.73 11.96 -9.41
C GLY A 228 -11.11 11.44 -8.99
N PHE A 229 -11.67 10.46 -9.69
CA PHE A 229 -12.90 9.80 -9.28
C PHE A 229 -12.58 8.62 -8.36
N ASP A 230 -13.17 8.62 -7.17
CA ASP A 230 -13.13 7.45 -6.29
C ASP A 230 -14.15 6.41 -6.77
N LEU A 231 -13.64 5.24 -7.16
CA LEU A 231 -14.45 4.15 -7.69
C LEU A 231 -14.86 3.12 -6.64
N THR A 232 -14.45 3.30 -5.38
CA THR A 232 -14.74 2.38 -4.28
C THR A 232 -16.26 2.14 -4.15
N ASP A 233 -17.03 3.23 -4.05
CA ASP A 233 -18.48 3.17 -3.83
C ASP A 233 -19.23 2.59 -5.04
N ILE A 234 -18.71 2.83 -6.25
CA ILE A 234 -19.30 2.32 -7.49
C ILE A 234 -19.14 0.79 -7.57
N LYS A 235 -17.95 0.28 -7.24
CA LYS A 235 -17.67 -1.16 -7.21
C LYS A 235 -18.49 -1.88 -6.15
N GLU A 236 -18.64 -1.28 -4.97
CA GLU A 236 -19.50 -1.84 -3.91
C GLU A 236 -20.98 -1.89 -4.33
N ARG A 237 -21.50 -0.82 -4.95
CA ARG A 237 -22.89 -0.77 -5.42
C ARG A 237 -23.18 -1.77 -6.54
N LEU A 238 -22.28 -1.90 -7.51
CA LEU A 238 -22.42 -2.88 -8.60
C LEU A 238 -22.42 -4.32 -8.07
N ARG A 239 -21.59 -4.59 -7.05
CA ARG A 239 -21.52 -5.91 -6.42
C ARG A 239 -22.78 -6.25 -5.63
N ARG A 240 -23.33 -5.31 -4.84
CA ARG A 240 -24.60 -5.52 -4.11
C ARG A 240 -25.77 -5.79 -5.06
N ARG A 241 -25.85 -5.07 -6.18
CA ARG A 241 -26.85 -5.35 -7.23
C ARG A 241 -26.71 -6.72 -7.88
N SER A 242 -25.48 -7.24 -8.00
CA SER A 242 -25.24 -8.58 -8.54
C SER A 242 -25.58 -9.72 -7.56
N THR A 243 -25.58 -9.44 -6.25
CA THR A 243 -25.96 -10.42 -5.21
C THR A 243 -27.45 -10.43 -4.91
N ASP A 244 -28.15 -9.29 -5.08
CA ASP A 244 -29.61 -9.18 -4.86
C ASP A 244 -30.44 -9.64 -6.08
N GLY A 245 -29.78 -10.03 -7.18
CA GLY A 245 -30.41 -10.52 -8.41
C GLY A 245 -30.48 -12.04 -8.54
N ARG A 246 -30.43 -12.78 -7.43
CA ARG A 246 -30.62 -14.24 -7.39
C ARG A 246 -31.81 -14.63 -6.55
#